data_AF-A0AAW9I1E7-F1
#
_entry.id   AF-A0AAW9I1E7-F1
#
_cell.length_a   1.000
_cell.length_b   1.000
_cell.length_c   1.000
_cell.angle_alpha   90.00
_cell.angle_beta   90.00
_cell.angle_gamma   90.00
#
_symmetry.space_group_name_H-M   'P 1'
#
loop_
_entity.id
_entity.type
_entity.pdbx_description
1 polymer ?
#
loop_
_entity_poly.entity_id
_entity_poly.type
_entity_poly.pdbx_seq_one_letter_code
_entity_poly.pdbx_strand_id
1 'polypeptide(L)'
;YRGVLMGVSDLLPGISGGTIAVVLGIYDRLLAAISGFFSREWKKQLGFLIPLGGGIGAALLLLSRVIEYLLASYYEPTQFFFTGLILGVLHLILRKAEARTKFKAVHVVVLIVAAGLLASTAFLRTDATSDPITVLTWSNGIGLFLSGWLASMAMLLPGISGSFVLLLLG
;
A
#
# COMPACT_ATOMS: atom_id res chain seq x y z
N TYR A 1 3.08 -18.00 4.95
CA TYR A 1 1.73 -17.64 4.46
C TYR A 1 1.39 -16.16 4.68
N ARG A 2 1.53 -15.59 5.89
CA ARG A 2 1.26 -14.16 6.16
C ARG A 2 1.98 -13.20 5.22
N GLY A 3 3.29 -13.40 5.02
CA GLY A 3 4.09 -12.60 4.10
C GLY A 3 3.65 -12.77 2.64
N VAL A 4 3.30 -13.99 2.22
CA VAL A 4 2.78 -14.25 0.88
C VAL A 4 1.48 -13.47 0.65
N LEU A 5 0.53 -13.52 1.59
CA LEU A 5 -0.72 -12.77 1.48
C LEU A 5 -0.51 -11.25 1.40
N MET A 6 0.46 -10.72 2.17
CA MET A 6 0.85 -9.30 2.08
C MET A 6 1.49 -8.97 0.72
N GLY A 7 2.37 -9.82 0.20
CA GLY A 7 2.98 -9.60 -1.12
C GLY A 7 1.99 -9.73 -2.27
N VAL A 8 1.00 -10.63 -2.15
CA VAL A 8 -0.11 -10.70 -3.12
C VAL A 8 -0.92 -9.42 -3.08
N SER A 9 -1.27 -8.88 -1.90
CA SER A 9 -1.99 -7.60 -1.85
C SER A 9 -1.22 -6.45 -2.48
N ASP A 10 0.10 -6.40 -2.31
CA ASP A 10 0.91 -5.31 -2.89
C ASP A 10 0.97 -5.35 -4.43
N LEU A 11 0.71 -6.50 -5.05
CA LEU A 11 0.58 -6.61 -6.52
C LEU A 11 -0.80 -6.15 -7.01
N LEU A 12 -1.79 -6.07 -6.12
CA LEU A 12 -3.17 -5.82 -6.48
C LEU A 12 -3.48 -4.33 -6.32
N PRO A 13 -4.04 -3.67 -7.35
CA PRO A 13 -4.36 -2.26 -7.25
C PRO A 13 -5.38 -2.02 -6.13
N GLY A 14 -5.13 -1.01 -5.31
CA GLY A 14 -6.07 -0.58 -4.25
C GLY A 14 -6.04 -1.40 -2.96
N ILE A 15 -5.12 -2.36 -2.77
CA ILE A 15 -4.98 -3.12 -1.53
C ILE A 15 -3.55 -2.96 -0.99
N SER A 16 -3.40 -2.37 0.20
CA SER A 16 -2.08 -2.23 0.85
C SER A 16 -1.76 -3.47 1.70
N GLY A 17 -0.51 -3.93 1.67
CA GLY A 17 0.02 -4.97 2.56
C GLY A 17 -0.16 -4.63 4.04
N GLY A 18 -0.10 -3.35 4.42
CA GLY A 18 -0.40 -2.88 5.78
C GLY A 18 -1.85 -3.16 6.18
N THR A 19 -2.80 -3.04 5.24
CA THR A 19 -4.20 -3.39 5.45
C THR A 19 -4.37 -4.90 5.66
N ILE A 20 -3.67 -5.73 4.89
CA ILE A 20 -3.67 -7.18 5.09
C ILE A 20 -3.01 -7.56 6.42
N ALA A 21 -1.95 -6.86 6.84
CA ALA A 21 -1.35 -7.07 8.16
C ALA A 21 -2.35 -6.80 9.29
N VAL A 22 -3.18 -5.75 9.19
CA VAL A 22 -4.27 -5.48 10.13
C VAL A 22 -5.29 -6.60 10.11
N VAL A 23 -5.76 -7.00 8.93
CA VAL A 23 -6.74 -8.10 8.76
C VAL A 23 -6.23 -9.39 9.40
N LEU A 24 -4.97 -9.75 9.17
CA LEU A 24 -4.31 -10.95 9.71
C LEU A 24 -3.94 -10.83 11.20
N GLY A 25 -4.13 -9.66 11.82
CA GLY A 25 -3.83 -9.43 13.24
C GLY A 25 -2.33 -9.44 13.55
N ILE A 26 -1.48 -9.10 12.57
CA ILE A 26 -0.03 -9.06 12.73
C ILE A 26 0.55 -7.66 12.67
N TYR A 27 -0.30 -6.66 12.45
CA TYR A 27 0.11 -5.26 12.29
C TYR A 27 0.93 -4.74 13.48
N ASP A 28 0.46 -4.95 14.71
CA ASP A 28 1.18 -4.46 15.91
C ASP A 28 2.55 -5.15 16.07
N ARG A 29 2.61 -6.46 15.79
CA ARG A 29 3.86 -7.22 15.81
C ARG A 29 4.81 -6.76 14.70
N LEU A 30 4.29 -6.40 13.53
CA LEU A 30 5.06 -5.86 12.42
C LEU A 30 5.67 -4.51 12.79
N LEU A 31 4.87 -3.58 13.31
CA LEU A 31 5.37 -2.29 13.78
C LEU A 31 6.41 -2.47 14.88
N ALA A 32 6.14 -3.31 15.88
CA ALA A 32 7.09 -3.59 16.96
C ALA A 32 8.41 -4.20 16.44
N ALA A 33 8.33 -5.08 15.44
CA ALA A 33 9.52 -5.69 14.83
C ALA A 33 10.34 -4.68 14.01
N ILE A 34 9.68 -3.78 13.27
CA ILE A 34 10.33 -2.71 12.50
C ILE A 34 10.98 -1.70 13.45
N SER A 35 10.25 -1.21 14.46
CA SER A 35 10.81 -0.29 15.46
C SER A 35 11.93 -0.94 16.27
N GLY A 36 11.77 -2.23 16.62
CA GLY A 36 12.77 -3.01 17.34
C GLY A 36 14.00 -3.37 16.51
N PHE A 37 13.96 -3.22 15.19
CA PHE A 37 15.11 -3.46 14.30
C PHE A 37 16.26 -2.46 14.55
N PHE A 38 15.94 -1.25 15.01
CA PHE A 38 16.95 -0.25 15.38
C PHE A 38 17.43 -0.37 16.84
N SER A 39 16.93 -1.38 17.58
CA SER A 39 17.29 -1.61 18.97
C SER A 39 18.44 -2.61 19.13
N ARG A 40 18.98 -2.74 20.34
CA ARG A 40 19.99 -3.75 20.70
C ARG A 40 19.52 -5.19 20.45
N GLU A 41 18.21 -5.44 20.35
CA GLU A 41 17.62 -6.76 20.16
C GLU A 41 17.19 -7.06 18.71
N TRP A 42 17.70 -6.32 17.71
CA TRP A 42 17.33 -6.46 16.29
C TRP A 42 17.37 -7.91 15.76
N LYS A 43 18.31 -8.73 16.25
CA LYS A 43 18.41 -10.15 15.89
C LYS A 43 17.17 -10.97 16.24
N LYS A 44 16.47 -10.63 17.33
CA LYS A 44 15.21 -11.30 17.71
C LYS A 44 14.09 -10.95 16.73
N GLN A 45 14.09 -9.73 16.20
CA GLN A 45 13.07 -9.27 15.25
C GLN A 45 13.23 -9.90 13.87
N LEU A 46 14.47 -10.25 13.47
CA LEU A 46 14.74 -10.97 12.22
C LEU A 46 13.99 -12.30 12.12
N GLY A 47 13.78 -13.01 13.22
CA GLY A 47 13.02 -14.26 13.25
C GLY A 47 11.56 -14.10 12.79
N PHE A 48 11.02 -12.88 12.85
CA PHE A 48 9.73 -12.53 12.28
C PHE A 48 9.86 -11.86 10.91
N LEU A 49 10.78 -10.91 10.75
CA LEU A 49 10.93 -10.11 9.54
C LEU A 49 11.43 -10.92 8.34
N ILE A 50 12.39 -11.82 8.52
CA ILE A 50 12.94 -12.64 7.42
C ILE A 50 11.86 -13.53 6.79
N PRO A 51 11.12 -14.38 7.54
CA PRO A 51 10.08 -15.21 6.92
C PRO A 51 8.90 -14.39 6.38
N LEU A 52 8.61 -13.23 6.98
CA LEU A 52 7.58 -12.32 6.46
C LEU A 52 8.02 -11.70 5.12
N GLY A 53 9.19 -11.06 5.10
CA GLY A 53 9.78 -10.44 3.91
C GLY A 53 10.09 -11.46 2.83
N GLY A 54 10.56 -12.65 3.20
CA GLY A 54 10.74 -13.77 2.27
C GLY A 54 9.43 -14.22 1.63
N GLY A 55 8.33 -14.23 2.40
CA GLY A 55 7.00 -14.48 1.85
C GLY A 55 6.52 -13.38 0.89
N ILE A 56 6.74 -12.11 1.25
CA ILE A 56 6.40 -10.97 0.39
C ILE A 56 7.20 -11.06 -0.91
N GLY A 57 8.52 -11.18 -0.82
CA GLY A 57 9.42 -11.31 -1.98
C GLY A 57 9.10 -12.51 -2.85
N ALA A 58 8.80 -13.67 -2.27
CA ALA A 58 8.37 -14.85 -3.04
C ALA A 58 7.06 -14.59 -3.79
N ALA A 59 6.06 -13.96 -3.17
CA ALA A 59 4.83 -13.59 -3.85
C ALA A 59 5.09 -12.61 -5.00
N LEU A 60 5.87 -11.56 -4.77
CA LEU A 60 6.24 -10.58 -5.81
C LEU A 60 6.93 -11.27 -6.99
N LEU A 61 7.94 -12.11 -6.74
CA LEU A 61 8.71 -12.77 -7.80
C LEU A 61 7.87 -13.78 -8.59
N LEU A 62 7.03 -14.57 -7.90
CA LEU A 62 6.27 -15.64 -8.54
C LEU A 62 5.01 -15.13 -9.24
N LEU A 63 4.31 -14.15 -8.65
CA LEU A 63 3.01 -13.69 -9.16
C LEU A 63 3.09 -12.43 -10.02
N SER A 64 4.16 -11.62 -9.95
CA SER A 64 4.28 -10.43 -10.80
C SER A 64 4.13 -10.76 -12.27
N ARG A 65 4.83 -11.79 -12.75
CA ARG A 65 4.76 -12.28 -14.14
C ARG A 65 3.38 -12.78 -14.53
N VAL A 66 2.69 -13.43 -13.59
CA VAL A 66 1.34 -13.96 -13.82
C VAL A 66 0.35 -12.81 -13.97
N ILE A 67 0.41 -11.81 -13.09
CA ILE A 67 -0.44 -10.61 -13.16
C ILE A 67 -0.12 -9.78 -14.40
N GLU A 68 1.16 -9.63 -14.75
CA GLU A 68 1.60 -8.97 -15.99
C GLU A 68 0.99 -9.66 -17.22
N TYR A 69 1.07 -10.99 -17.29
CA TYR A 69 0.47 -11.78 -18.36
C TYR A 69 -1.06 -11.67 -18.42
N LEU A 70 -1.73 -11.72 -17.28
CA LEU A 70 -3.19 -11.57 -17.15
C LEU A 70 -3.66 -10.19 -17.59
N LEU A 71 -2.95 -9.13 -17.20
CA LEU A 71 -3.25 -7.77 -17.63
C LEU A 71 -2.99 -7.56 -19.13
N ALA A 72 -1.96 -8.21 -19.69
CA ALA A 72 -1.65 -8.10 -21.11
C ALA A 72 -2.61 -8.91 -22.00
N SER A 73 -3.03 -10.10 -21.57
CA SER A 73 -3.81 -11.04 -22.39
C SER A 73 -5.31 -11.02 -22.08
N TYR A 74 -5.68 -10.69 -20.84
CA TYR A 74 -7.04 -10.75 -20.31
C TYR A 74 -7.37 -9.52 -19.46
N TYR A 75 -7.13 -8.33 -20.01
CA TYR A 75 -7.29 -7.05 -19.29
C TYR A 75 -8.67 -6.93 -18.62
N GLU A 76 -9.75 -7.02 -19.40
CA GLU A 76 -11.13 -6.85 -18.91
C GLU A 76 -11.50 -7.84 -17.78
N PRO A 77 -11.34 -9.18 -17.94
CA PRO A 77 -11.59 -10.13 -16.85
C PRO A 77 -10.73 -9.87 -15.60
N THR A 78 -9.47 -9.50 -15.78
CA THR A 78 -8.54 -9.23 -14.68
C THR A 78 -8.96 -8.00 -13.87
N GLN A 79 -9.45 -6.95 -14.54
CA GLN A 79 -10.00 -5.76 -13.87
C GLN A 79 -11.25 -6.08 -13.04
N PHE A 80 -12.18 -6.88 -13.57
CA PHE A 80 -13.35 -7.33 -12.81
C PHE A 80 -12.96 -8.19 -11.60
N PHE A 81 -11.97 -9.08 -11.78
CA PHE A 81 -11.42 -9.87 -10.67
C PHE A 81 -10.83 -8.99 -9.57
N PHE A 82 -10.02 -7.98 -9.93
CA PHE A 82 -9.47 -7.02 -8.96
C PHE A 82 -10.55 -6.22 -8.26
N THR A 83 -11.57 -5.77 -8.99
CA THR A 83 -12.69 -5.03 -8.38
C THR A 83 -13.44 -5.90 -7.38
N GLY A 84 -13.73 -7.17 -7.72
CA GLY A 84 -14.33 -8.12 -6.80
C GLY A 84 -13.50 -8.34 -5.54
N LEU A 85 -12.18 -8.44 -5.68
CA LEU A 85 -11.26 -8.60 -4.55
C LEU A 85 -11.19 -7.36 -3.66
N ILE A 86 -11.14 -6.16 -4.25
CA ILE A 86 -11.20 -4.88 -3.53
C ILE A 86 -12.50 -4.79 -2.74
N LEU A 87 -13.65 -5.11 -3.34
CA LEU A 87 -14.95 -5.13 -2.66
C LEU A 87 -14.98 -6.13 -1.50
N GLY A 88 -14.40 -7.31 -1.69
CA GLY A 88 -14.28 -8.32 -0.64
C GLY A 88 -13.43 -7.85 0.55
N VAL A 89 -12.28 -7.24 0.28
CA VAL A 89 -11.41 -6.66 1.31
C VAL A 89 -12.08 -5.49 2.01
N LEU A 90 -12.76 -4.60 1.26
CA LEU A 90 -13.54 -3.51 1.81
C LEU A 90 -14.62 -4.01 2.78
N HIS A 91 -15.37 -5.05 2.38
CA HIS A 91 -16.36 -5.69 3.25
C HIS A 91 -15.73 -6.23 4.54
N LEU A 92 -14.58 -6.90 4.43
CA LEU A 92 -13.85 -7.44 5.57
C LEU A 92 -13.38 -6.36 6.55
N ILE A 93 -12.84 -5.25 6.02
CA ILE A 93 -12.40 -4.10 6.83
C ILE A 93 -13.59 -3.46 7.54
N LEU A 94 -14.70 -3.21 6.83
CA LEU A 94 -15.91 -2.62 7.42
C LEU A 94 -16.47 -3.48 8.56
N ARG A 95 -16.41 -4.81 8.42
CA ARG A 95 -16.81 -5.73 9.49
C ARG A 95 -15.84 -5.67 10.67
N LYS A 96 -14.53 -5.67 10.42
CA LYS A 96 -13.50 -5.63 11.46
C LYS A 96 -13.46 -4.30 12.22
N ALA A 97 -13.78 -3.20 11.54
CA ALA A 97 -13.92 -1.87 12.14
C ALA A 97 -15.24 -1.69 12.91
N GLU A 98 -16.11 -2.71 12.95
CA GLU A 98 -17.46 -2.62 13.53
C GLU A 98 -18.23 -1.40 12.99
N ALA A 99 -18.09 -1.12 11.69
CA ALA A 99 -18.64 0.09 11.09
C ALA A 99 -20.16 0.20 11.28
N ARG A 100 -20.87 -0.91 11.48
CA ARG A 100 -22.31 -0.90 11.76
C ARG A 100 -22.69 -0.29 13.12
N THR A 101 -21.78 -0.25 14.09
CA THR A 101 -22.06 0.25 15.45
C THR A 101 -21.25 1.49 15.81
N LYS A 102 -20.05 1.68 15.24
CA LYS A 102 -19.14 2.78 15.58
C LYS A 102 -19.11 3.93 14.56
N PHE A 103 -19.68 3.75 13.37
CA PHE A 103 -19.58 4.74 12.30
C PHE A 103 -20.58 5.89 12.50
N LYS A 104 -20.06 7.02 12.99
CA LYS A 104 -20.80 8.29 13.16
C LYS A 104 -20.85 9.09 11.86
N ALA A 105 -21.82 10.00 11.74
CA ALA A 105 -21.98 10.92 10.61
C ALA A 105 -20.70 11.74 10.29
N VAL A 106 -19.91 12.07 11.31
CA VAL A 106 -18.61 12.75 11.13
C VAL A 106 -17.66 11.98 10.22
N HIS A 107 -17.63 10.64 10.28
CA HIS A 107 -16.76 9.83 9.42
C HIS A 107 -17.22 9.85 7.96
N VAL A 108 -18.53 9.95 7.72
CA VAL A 108 -19.08 10.13 6.37
C VAL A 108 -18.67 11.49 5.81
N VAL A 109 -18.75 12.55 6.62
CA VAL A 109 -18.29 13.89 6.22
C VAL A 109 -16.81 13.88 5.89
N VAL A 110 -15.97 13.28 6.73
CA VAL A 110 -14.52 13.13 6.47
C VAL A 110 -14.27 12.35 5.18
N LEU A 111 -15.01 11.27 4.93
CA LEU A 111 -14.89 10.47 3.70
C LEU A 111 -15.24 11.31 2.46
N ILE A 112 -16.34 12.06 2.51
CA ILE A 112 -16.78 12.92 1.40
C ILE A 112 -15.75 14.03 1.15
N VAL A 113 -15.24 14.66 2.20
CA VAL A 113 -14.20 15.70 2.08
C VAL A 113 -12.93 15.11 1.48
N ALA A 114 -12.46 13.95 1.95
CA ALA A 114 -11.29 13.28 1.39
C ALA A 114 -11.49 12.90 -0.09
N ALA A 115 -12.65 12.32 -0.43
CA ALA A 115 -13.00 12.00 -1.81
C ALA A 115 -13.10 13.25 -2.69
N GLY A 116 -13.62 14.36 -2.15
CA GLY A 116 -13.68 15.65 -2.84
C GLY A 116 -12.31 16.26 -3.08
N LEU A 117 -11.40 16.19 -2.10
CA LEU A 117 -10.00 16.62 -2.27
C LEU A 117 -9.28 15.77 -3.33
N LEU A 118 -9.49 14.46 -3.34
CA LEU A 118 -8.95 13.56 -4.37
C LEU A 118 -9.57 13.85 -5.74
N ALA A 119 -10.87 14.09 -5.83
CA ALA A 119 -11.52 14.47 -7.09
C ALA A 119 -11.02 15.84 -7.58
N SER A 120 -10.69 16.76 -6.66
CA SER A 120 -10.12 18.07 -6.99
C SER A 120 -8.80 17.96 -7.74
N THR A 121 -7.98 16.94 -7.45
CA THR A 121 -6.71 16.72 -8.19
C THR A 121 -6.92 16.36 -9.65
N ALA A 122 -8.13 15.95 -10.07
CA ALA A 122 -8.46 15.77 -11.49
C ALA A 122 -8.74 17.10 -12.22
N PHE A 123 -9.15 18.15 -11.48
CA PHE A 123 -9.41 19.48 -12.03
C PHE A 123 -8.19 20.39 -11.98
N LEU A 124 -7.30 20.15 -11.02
CA LEU A 124 -5.93 20.61 -11.12
C LEU A 124 -5.33 19.86 -12.31
N ARG A 125 -5.26 20.51 -13.47
CA ARG A 125 -4.39 20.06 -14.57
C ARG A 125 -2.97 20.08 -14.03
N THR A 126 -2.60 19.00 -13.37
CA THR A 126 -1.22 18.63 -13.24
C THR A 126 -0.84 18.28 -14.66
N ASP A 127 -0.12 19.20 -15.31
CA ASP A 127 0.76 18.84 -16.41
C ASP A 127 1.83 17.89 -15.81
N ALA A 128 1.41 16.69 -15.39
CA ALA A 128 2.22 15.62 -14.83
C ALA A 128 2.96 14.88 -15.95
N THR A 129 3.42 15.64 -16.92
CA THR A 129 4.59 15.31 -17.72
C THR A 129 5.77 16.06 -17.12
N SER A 130 5.99 15.93 -15.81
CA SER A 130 7.36 16.04 -15.30
C SER A 130 8.08 14.84 -15.88
N ASP A 131 8.89 15.07 -16.91
CA ASP A 131 9.70 14.02 -17.52
C ASP A 131 10.35 13.18 -16.42
N PRO A 132 10.37 11.83 -16.56
CA PRO A 132 10.99 10.97 -15.57
C PRO A 132 12.37 11.50 -15.22
N ILE A 133 12.68 11.61 -13.92
CA ILE A 133 13.98 12.10 -13.47
C ILE A 133 15.03 11.09 -13.94
N THR A 134 15.65 11.38 -15.08
CA THR A 134 16.69 10.56 -15.73
C THR A 134 18.10 11.03 -15.38
N VAL A 135 18.24 12.24 -14.84
CA VAL A 135 19.50 12.83 -14.38
C VAL A 135 19.44 13.12 -12.88
N LEU A 136 20.37 12.51 -12.15
CA LEU A 136 20.49 12.69 -10.71
C LEU A 136 21.27 13.98 -10.37
N THR A 137 20.58 15.11 -10.42
CA THR A 137 21.08 16.39 -9.89
C THR A 137 20.95 16.43 -8.37
N TRP A 138 21.79 17.18 -7.66
CA TRP A 138 21.73 17.33 -6.19
C TRP A 138 20.33 17.73 -5.68
N SER A 139 19.63 18.62 -6.39
CA SER A 139 18.25 19.03 -6.09
C SER A 139 17.26 17.87 -6.23
N ASN A 140 17.34 17.11 -7.31
CA ASN A 140 16.45 15.99 -7.61
C ASN A 140 16.72 14.82 -6.66
N GLY A 141 17.99 14.58 -6.29
CA GLY A 141 18.36 13.56 -5.31
C GLY A 141 17.77 13.82 -3.93
N ILE A 142 17.79 15.07 -3.47
CA ILE A 142 17.12 15.46 -2.22
C ILE A 142 15.60 15.29 -2.34
N GLY A 143 15.01 15.71 -3.47
CA GLY A 143 13.58 15.52 -3.74
C GLY A 143 13.15 14.04 -3.67
N LEU A 144 13.88 13.16 -4.38
CA LEU A 144 13.65 11.72 -4.38
C LEU A 144 13.85 11.07 -3.02
N PHE A 145 14.84 11.54 -2.25
CA PHE A 145 15.06 11.06 -0.89
C PHE A 145 13.89 11.42 0.02
N LEU A 146 13.43 12.67 -0.02
CA LEU A 146 12.31 13.13 0.80
C LEU A 146 10.98 12.46 0.38
N SER A 147 10.74 12.28 -0.92
CA SER A 147 9.56 11.57 -1.41
C SER A 147 9.59 10.09 -1.01
N GLY A 148 10.74 9.43 -1.13
CA GLY A 148 10.95 8.05 -0.66
C GLY A 148 10.76 7.90 0.84
N TRP A 149 11.24 8.87 1.64
CA TRP A 149 11.05 8.87 3.08
C TRP A 149 9.57 9.00 3.46
N LEU A 150 8.86 9.97 2.88
CA LEU A 150 7.42 10.16 3.11
C LEU A 150 6.60 8.95 2.63
N ALA A 151 6.91 8.41 1.44
CA ALA A 151 6.27 7.22 0.91
C ALA A 151 6.47 5.99 1.80
N SER A 152 7.66 5.85 2.40
CA SER A 152 7.94 4.77 3.35
C SER A 152 7.14 4.92 4.64
N MET A 153 6.99 6.14 5.17
CA MET A 153 6.14 6.40 6.33
C MET A 153 4.67 6.13 6.02
N ALA A 154 4.21 6.52 4.83
CA ALA A 154 2.86 6.26 4.35
C ALA A 154 2.57 4.75 4.21
N MET A 155 3.52 3.96 3.71
CA MET A 155 3.36 2.51 3.54
C MET A 155 3.21 1.76 4.87
N LEU A 156 3.66 2.35 6.00
CA LEU A 156 3.41 1.79 7.33
C LEU A 156 1.95 1.95 7.76
N LEU A 157 1.25 3.00 7.30
CA LEU A 157 -0.15 3.21 7.63
C LEU A 157 -1.07 2.31 6.78
N PRO A 158 -1.96 1.52 7.41
CA PRO A 158 -2.95 0.71 6.71
C PRO A 158 -3.83 1.58 5.82
N GLY A 159 -3.94 1.20 4.55
CA GLY A 159 -4.80 1.89 3.58
C GLY A 159 -4.14 3.07 2.85
N ILE A 160 -2.89 3.44 3.15
CA ILE A 160 -2.15 4.43 2.37
C ILE A 160 -1.08 3.71 1.53
N SER A 161 -1.05 3.96 0.22
CA SER A 161 -0.04 3.39 -0.68
C SER A 161 1.16 4.33 -0.80
N GLY A 162 2.36 3.82 -0.52
CA GLY A 162 3.60 4.56 -0.74
C GLY A 162 3.83 4.94 -2.20
N SER A 163 3.42 4.07 -3.15
CA SER A 163 3.53 4.38 -4.58
C SER A 163 2.65 5.56 -4.99
N PHE A 164 1.47 5.73 -4.37
CA PHE A 164 0.61 6.88 -4.61
C PHE A 164 1.23 8.17 -4.07
N VAL A 165 1.89 8.11 -2.90
CA VAL A 165 2.63 9.25 -2.36
C VAL A 165 3.78 9.66 -3.29
N LEU A 166 4.51 8.69 -3.86
CA LEU A 166 5.53 8.99 -4.86
C LEU A 166 4.93 9.62 -6.11
N LEU A 167 3.82 9.09 -6.63
CA LEU A 167 3.12 9.66 -7.79
C LEU A 167 2.66 11.12 -7.56
N LEU A 168 2.25 11.46 -6.34
CA LEU A 168 1.87 12.83 -5.99
C LEU A 168 3.07 13.77 -5.84
N LEU A 169 4.24 13.23 -5.48
CA LEU A 169 5.45 14.01 -5.20
C LEU A 169 6.42 14.10 -6.39
N GLY A 170 6.24 13.27 -7.42
CA GLY A 170 7.10 13.21 -8.62
C GLY A 170 8.02 11.99 -8.62
#